data_AF-A0A0B2XGF5-F1
#
_entry.id   AF-A0A0B2XGF5-F1
#
_cell.length_a   1.000
_cell.length_b   1.000
_cell.length_c   1.000
_cell.angle_alpha   90.00
_cell.angle_beta   90.00
_cell.angle_gamma   90.00
#
_symmetry.space_group_name_H-M   'P 1'
#
loop_
_entity.id
_entity.type
_entity.pdbx_description
1 polymer ?
#
loop_
_entity_poly.entity_id
_entity_poly.type
_entity_poly.pdbx_seq_one_letter_code
_entity_poly.pdbx_strand_id
1 'polypeptide(L)'
;MASDELSAGLNYLTDAAHLLRQTAPETSAHLMRQRDDLMLHNNLTQHEVQRQHVCGACGHIMIPGDKTSLKLEPREIHRLRRQAASQKKKRQDKPNSGPTKSISCGHCGRDTTISLPAPEAATRRKISRASAAKKTVPAEPQNQKMTANASSKKRAKNRKGGLQALLSAQQQKSATSLSLADFMG
;
A
#
# COMPACT_ATOMS: atom_id res chain seq x y z
N MET A 1 -41.25 5.48 7.19
CA MET A 1 -42.03 6.10 6.09
C MET A 1 -41.26 7.23 5.43
N ALA A 2 -41.19 8.45 5.98
CA ALA A 2 -40.48 9.58 5.32
C ALA A 2 -38.99 9.31 5.05
N SER A 3 -38.30 8.64 5.97
CA SER A 3 -36.88 8.26 5.78
C SER A 3 -36.69 7.17 4.71
N ASP A 4 -37.66 6.27 4.55
CA ASP A 4 -37.60 5.19 3.56
C ASP A 4 -37.78 5.75 2.15
N GLU A 5 -38.76 6.64 1.97
CA GLU A 5 -38.98 7.35 0.71
C GLU A 5 -37.75 8.19 0.30
N LEU A 6 -37.12 8.87 1.27
CA LEU A 6 -35.89 9.60 1.03
C LEU A 6 -34.76 8.67 0.56
N SER A 7 -34.56 7.54 1.23
CA SER A 7 -33.53 6.57 0.83
C SER A 7 -33.77 5.99 -0.56
N ALA A 8 -35.03 5.68 -0.89
CA ALA A 8 -35.44 5.21 -2.21
C ALA A 8 -35.18 6.27 -3.30
N GLY A 9 -35.48 7.53 -3.00
CA GLY A 9 -35.18 8.66 -3.89
C GLY A 9 -33.68 8.85 -4.15
N LEU A 10 -32.85 8.76 -3.11
CA LEU A 10 -31.39 8.85 -3.26
C LEU A 10 -30.83 7.69 -4.09
N ASN A 11 -31.37 6.48 -3.93
CA ASN A 11 -30.97 5.32 -4.73
C ASN A 11 -31.40 5.48 -6.19
N TYR A 12 -32.65 5.91 -6.44
CA TYR A 12 -33.14 6.19 -7.78
C TYR A 12 -32.25 7.20 -8.52
N LEU A 13 -31.89 8.32 -7.87
CA LEU A 13 -31.00 9.32 -8.46
C LEU A 13 -29.61 8.75 -8.77
N THR A 14 -29.10 7.89 -7.90
CA THR A 14 -27.81 7.21 -8.08
C THR A 14 -27.86 6.31 -9.31
N ASP A 15 -28.87 5.44 -9.40
CA ASP A 15 -29.02 4.48 -10.50
C ASP A 15 -29.27 5.17 -11.84
N ALA A 16 -30.17 6.16 -11.87
CA ALA A 16 -30.46 6.94 -13.08
C ALA A 16 -29.22 7.68 -13.59
N ALA A 17 -28.42 8.27 -12.69
CA ALA A 17 -27.18 8.91 -13.07
C ALA A 17 -26.15 7.91 -13.65
N HIS A 18 -26.02 6.72 -13.05
CA HIS A 18 -25.13 5.69 -13.57
C HIS A 18 -25.56 5.17 -14.94
N LEU A 19 -26.88 5.02 -15.19
CA LEU A 19 -27.43 4.64 -16.49
C LEU A 19 -27.11 5.69 -17.58
N LEU A 20 -27.21 6.97 -17.25
CA LEU A 20 -27.02 8.08 -18.19
C LEU A 20 -25.57 8.52 -18.37
N ARG A 21 -24.64 8.06 -17.52
CA ARG A 21 -23.25 8.53 -17.50
C ARG A 21 -22.57 8.54 -18.87
N GLN A 22 -22.77 7.50 -19.68
CA GLN A 22 -22.07 7.35 -20.95
C GLN A 22 -22.74 8.14 -22.08
N THR A 23 -24.06 8.20 -22.10
CA THR A 23 -24.84 8.81 -23.19
C THR A 23 -25.14 10.28 -22.95
N ALA A 24 -25.23 10.70 -21.69
CA ALA A 24 -25.54 12.04 -21.25
C ALA A 24 -24.79 12.38 -19.94
N PRO A 25 -23.47 12.63 -20.00
CA PRO A 25 -22.65 12.88 -18.80
C PRO A 25 -23.10 14.11 -18.00
N GLU A 26 -23.61 15.15 -18.67
CA GLU A 26 -24.11 16.36 -18.00
C GLU A 26 -25.39 16.08 -17.19
N THR A 27 -26.31 15.27 -17.72
CA THR A 27 -27.54 14.91 -16.99
C THR A 27 -27.21 13.98 -15.82
N SER A 28 -26.27 13.04 -16.00
CA SER A 28 -25.78 12.21 -14.90
C SER A 28 -25.18 13.06 -13.77
N ALA A 29 -24.41 14.10 -14.11
CA ALA A 29 -23.81 15.00 -13.14
C ALA A 29 -24.87 15.85 -12.42
N HIS A 30 -25.88 16.33 -13.16
CA HIS A 30 -27.01 17.04 -12.58
C HIS A 30 -27.77 16.19 -11.54
N LEU A 31 -28.08 14.93 -11.86
CA LEU A 31 -28.77 14.01 -10.95
C LEU A 31 -27.97 13.74 -9.67
N MET A 32 -26.65 13.55 -9.81
CA MET A 32 -25.76 13.39 -8.66
C MET A 32 -25.66 14.66 -7.81
N ARG A 33 -25.70 15.84 -8.42
CA ARG A 33 -25.73 17.11 -7.68
C ARG A 33 -27.04 17.28 -6.91
N GLN A 34 -28.16 16.97 -7.54
CA GLN A 34 -29.47 17.00 -6.90
C GLN A 34 -29.52 16.03 -5.71
N ARG A 35 -28.92 14.84 -5.86
CA ARG A 35 -28.77 13.88 -4.76
C ARG A 35 -27.95 14.45 -3.60
N ASP A 36 -26.84 15.11 -3.90
CA ASP A 36 -25.99 15.72 -2.87
C ASP A 36 -26.68 16.90 -2.17
N ASP A 37 -27.44 17.71 -2.91
CA ASP A 37 -28.28 18.76 -2.35
C ASP A 37 -29.34 18.17 -1.41
N LEU A 38 -30.05 17.10 -1.82
CA LEU A 38 -31.03 16.43 -0.96
C LEU A 38 -30.41 15.89 0.33
N MET A 39 -29.21 15.30 0.26
CA MET A 39 -28.50 14.86 1.47
C MET A 39 -28.16 16.05 2.38
N LEU A 40 -27.69 17.16 1.81
CA LEU A 40 -27.36 18.36 2.58
C LEU A 40 -28.58 18.95 3.29
N HIS A 41 -29.71 19.08 2.59
CA HIS A 41 -30.96 19.59 3.18
C HIS A 41 -31.48 18.72 4.33
N ASN A 42 -31.18 17.41 4.31
CA ASN A 42 -31.57 16.46 5.35
C ASN A 42 -30.45 16.22 6.39
N ASN A 43 -29.39 17.03 6.39
CA ASN A 43 -28.23 16.92 7.29
C ASN A 43 -27.57 15.53 7.27
N LEU A 44 -27.62 14.84 6.13
CA LEU A 44 -26.98 13.55 5.94
C LEU A 44 -25.54 13.74 5.50
N THR A 45 -24.61 13.11 6.22
CA THR A 45 -23.20 13.11 5.86
C THR A 45 -22.94 12.16 4.70
N GLN A 46 -22.30 12.65 3.64
CA GLN A 46 -21.88 11.82 2.52
C GLN A 46 -20.75 10.86 2.96
N HIS A 47 -20.92 9.57 2.69
CA HIS A 47 -19.90 8.56 3.00
C HIS A 47 -18.61 8.84 2.21
N GLU A 48 -17.46 8.60 2.84
CA GLU A 48 -16.15 8.90 2.24
C GLU A 48 -15.96 8.20 0.89
N VAL A 49 -16.45 6.97 0.75
CA VAL A 49 -16.44 6.20 -0.51
C VAL A 49 -17.15 6.98 -1.63
N GLN A 50 -18.33 7.55 -1.35
CA GLN A 50 -19.09 8.33 -2.34
C GLN A 50 -18.32 9.57 -2.79
N ARG A 51 -17.65 10.26 -1.86
CA ARG A 51 -16.78 11.42 -2.16
C ARG A 51 -15.62 11.06 -3.09
N GLN A 52 -15.24 9.79 -3.17
CA GLN A 52 -14.19 9.33 -4.07
C GLN A 52 -14.69 9.09 -5.49
N HIS A 53 -15.99 8.84 -5.65
CA HIS A 53 -16.62 8.46 -6.92
C HIS A 53 -17.39 9.59 -7.56
N VAL A 54 -17.86 10.58 -6.80
CA VAL A 54 -18.65 11.70 -7.31
C VAL A 54 -18.02 13.02 -6.89
N CYS A 55 -17.87 13.93 -7.82
CA CYS A 55 -17.35 15.26 -7.53
C CYS A 55 -18.41 16.07 -6.77
N GLY A 56 -18.18 16.37 -5.49
CA GLY A 56 -19.12 17.15 -4.66
C GLY A 56 -19.33 18.61 -5.09
N ALA A 57 -18.75 19.02 -6.22
CA ALA A 57 -18.87 20.36 -6.77
C ALA A 57 -19.79 20.46 -7.98
N CYS A 58 -19.64 19.53 -8.94
CA CYS A 58 -20.41 19.51 -10.18
C CYS A 58 -21.25 18.24 -10.34
N GLY A 59 -21.12 17.26 -9.45
CA GLY A 59 -21.81 15.97 -9.51
C GLY A 59 -21.22 14.97 -10.51
N HIS A 60 -20.12 15.31 -11.21
CA HIS A 60 -19.52 14.40 -12.19
C HIS A 60 -19.03 13.09 -11.55
N ILE A 61 -19.42 11.96 -12.15
CA ILE A 61 -18.99 10.62 -11.72
C ILE A 61 -17.54 10.39 -12.15
N MET A 62 -16.64 10.46 -11.18
CA MET A 62 -15.19 10.36 -11.31
C MET A 62 -14.76 8.90 -11.48
N ILE A 63 -14.34 8.53 -12.70
CA ILE A 63 -13.76 7.21 -13.00
C ILE A 63 -12.28 7.38 -13.36
N PRO A 64 -11.35 6.86 -12.53
CA PRO A 64 -9.92 6.92 -12.84
C PRO A 64 -9.61 6.36 -14.22
N GLY A 65 -8.83 7.09 -15.01
CA GLY A 65 -8.48 6.72 -16.39
C GLY A 65 -9.41 7.30 -17.46
N ASP A 66 -10.60 7.81 -17.07
CA ASP A 66 -11.52 8.50 -17.96
C ASP A 66 -11.63 9.98 -17.56
N LYS A 67 -10.71 10.79 -18.07
CA LYS A 67 -10.51 12.24 -17.81
C LYS A 67 -10.26 12.62 -16.34
N THR A 68 -10.62 11.77 -15.38
CA THR A 68 -10.38 11.91 -13.95
C THR A 68 -8.98 11.39 -13.61
N SER A 69 -8.22 12.20 -12.88
CA SER A 69 -6.87 11.83 -12.44
C SER A 69 -6.85 11.37 -10.99
N LEU A 70 -6.07 10.33 -10.69
CA LEU A 70 -5.87 9.81 -9.34
C LEU A 70 -4.38 9.86 -9.02
N LYS A 71 -4.01 10.55 -7.93
CA LYS A 71 -2.64 10.53 -7.41
C LYS A 71 -2.64 9.99 -5.99
N LEU A 72 -1.71 9.09 -5.73
CA LEU A 72 -1.44 8.53 -4.41
C LEU A 72 -0.11 9.09 -3.93
N GLU A 73 -0.17 10.01 -2.99
CA GLU A 73 1.02 10.59 -2.40
C GLU A 73 1.46 9.74 -1.20
N PRO A 74 2.67 9.16 -1.26
CA PRO A 74 3.20 8.43 -0.13
C PRO A 74 3.43 9.39 1.02
N ARG A 75 3.27 8.90 2.24
CA ARG A 75 3.62 9.66 3.44
C ARG A 75 5.05 10.20 3.33
N GLU A 76 5.26 11.47 3.62
CA GLU A 76 6.57 12.13 3.63
C GLU A 76 7.48 11.65 4.79
N ILE A 77 7.65 10.33 4.98
CA ILE A 77 8.55 9.76 5.99
C ILE A 77 10.02 10.11 5.67
N HIS A 78 10.35 10.24 4.38
CA HIS A 78 11.71 10.50 3.92
C HIS A 78 12.22 11.92 4.19
N ARG A 79 11.34 12.95 4.21
CA ARG A 79 11.75 14.33 4.52
C ARG A 79 12.08 14.50 6.00
N LEU A 80 11.32 13.85 6.88
CA LEU A 80 11.54 13.89 8.33
C LEU A 80 12.82 13.16 8.77
N ARG A 81 13.27 12.14 8.04
CA ARG A 81 14.49 11.38 8.41
C ARG A 81 15.79 12.15 8.14
N ARG A 82 15.80 13.09 7.18
CA ARG A 82 16.95 14.01 6.97
C ARG A 82 16.99 15.15 7.99
N GLN A 83 15.84 15.61 8.48
CA GLN A 83 15.76 16.70 9.47
C GLN A 83 15.92 16.20 10.93
N ALA A 84 15.56 14.94 11.22
CA ALA A 84 15.69 14.36 12.55
C ALA A 84 17.14 14.11 13.02
N ALA A 85 18.13 14.24 12.12
CA ALA A 85 19.54 14.22 12.52
C ALA A 85 19.99 15.53 13.20
N SER A 86 19.21 16.62 13.07
CA SER A 86 19.64 17.95 13.52
C SER A 86 18.88 18.54 14.71
N GLN A 87 17.72 17.99 15.12
CA GLN A 87 16.93 18.60 16.20
C GLN A 87 16.36 17.56 17.17
N LYS A 88 17.10 17.34 18.28
CA LYS A 88 16.55 16.80 19.53
C LYS A 88 15.72 17.90 20.19
N LYS A 89 14.41 18.00 19.91
CA LYS A 89 13.46 18.64 20.84
C LYS A 89 12.03 18.17 20.56
N LYS A 90 11.37 17.73 21.65
CA LYS A 90 9.94 17.46 21.87
C LYS A 90 9.14 16.99 20.66
N ARG A 91 9.08 15.66 20.47
CA ARG A 91 8.05 15.02 19.64
C ARG A 91 6.73 15.05 20.43
N GLN A 92 5.83 15.94 20.05
CA GLN A 92 4.41 15.74 20.34
C GLN A 92 3.92 14.62 19.42
N ASP A 93 3.16 13.66 19.98
CA ASP A 93 2.54 12.54 19.28
C ASP A 93 1.52 13.05 18.26
N LYS A 94 1.98 13.40 17.06
CA LYS A 94 1.08 13.57 15.93
C LYS A 94 0.55 12.19 15.53
N PRO A 95 -0.77 12.03 15.32
CA PRO A 95 -1.31 10.76 14.87
C PRO A 95 -0.60 10.34 13.58
N ASN A 96 -0.29 9.07 13.52
CA ASN A 96 0.41 8.42 12.43
C ASN A 96 -0.46 8.51 11.16
N SER A 97 -0.43 9.64 10.45
CA SER A 97 -1.19 9.84 9.21
C SER A 97 -0.61 8.96 8.10
N GLY A 98 -1.48 8.30 7.34
CA GLY A 98 -1.12 7.41 6.24
C GLY A 98 -0.87 8.17 4.92
N PRO A 99 -0.86 7.47 3.78
CA PRO A 99 -0.77 8.10 2.47
C PRO A 99 -1.99 8.97 2.17
N THR A 100 -1.83 9.96 1.29
CA THR A 100 -2.92 10.84 0.86
C THR A 100 -3.34 10.48 -0.57
N LYS A 101 -4.65 10.35 -0.80
CA LYS A 101 -5.26 10.13 -2.11
C LYS A 101 -5.85 11.45 -2.59
N SER A 102 -5.39 11.97 -3.73
CA SER A 102 -5.98 13.14 -4.39
C SER A 102 -6.63 12.72 -5.71
N ILE A 103 -7.90 13.08 -5.89
CA ILE A 103 -8.70 12.75 -7.08
C ILE A 103 -9.11 14.05 -7.75
N SER A 104 -8.70 14.26 -9.01
CA SER A 104 -9.06 15.44 -9.78
C SER A 104 -10.25 15.16 -10.69
N CYS A 105 -11.30 15.98 -10.59
CA CYS A 105 -12.48 15.85 -11.42
C CYS A 105 -12.16 16.13 -12.90
N GLY A 106 -12.46 15.18 -13.79
CA GLY A 106 -12.24 15.33 -15.24
C GLY A 106 -13.16 16.32 -15.96
N HIS A 107 -14.14 16.90 -15.26
CA HIS A 107 -15.08 17.86 -15.82
C HIS A 107 -14.81 19.30 -15.35
N CYS A 108 -14.72 19.53 -14.03
CA CYS A 108 -14.51 20.88 -13.47
C CYS A 108 -13.10 21.13 -12.91
N GLY A 109 -12.23 20.12 -12.90
CA GLY A 109 -10.84 20.24 -12.45
C GLY A 109 -10.64 20.35 -10.93
N ARG A 110 -11.70 20.30 -10.12
CA ARG A 110 -11.57 20.36 -8.65
C ARG A 110 -10.99 19.07 -8.09
N ASP A 111 -10.14 19.23 -7.07
CA ASP A 111 -9.47 18.13 -6.39
C ASP A 111 -10.18 17.73 -5.10
N THR A 112 -10.42 16.43 -4.94
CA THR A 112 -10.88 15.81 -3.70
C THR A 112 -9.71 15.10 -3.02
N THR A 113 -9.33 15.57 -1.83
CA THR A 113 -8.23 14.99 -1.06
C THR A 113 -8.74 14.13 0.10
N ILE A 114 -8.15 12.96 0.26
CA ILE A 114 -8.55 11.92 1.22
C ILE A 114 -7.31 11.42 1.96
N SER A 115 -7.31 11.56 3.29
CA SER A 115 -6.24 11.05 4.15
C SER A 115 -6.55 9.61 4.52
N LEU A 116 -5.73 8.67 4.07
CA LEU A 116 -5.88 7.26 4.45
C LEU A 116 -5.26 7.01 5.84
N PRO A 117 -5.80 6.05 6.62
CA PRO A 117 -5.17 5.63 7.86
C PRO A 117 -3.78 5.04 7.59
N ALA A 118 -2.88 5.12 8.57
CA ALA A 118 -1.55 4.51 8.41
C ALA A 118 -1.68 2.99 8.23
N PRO A 119 -0.95 2.42 7.26
CA PRO A 119 -0.92 0.97 7.11
C PRO A 119 -0.31 0.33 8.36
N GLU A 120 -0.80 -0.86 8.70
CA GLU A 120 -0.24 -1.66 9.78
C GLU A 120 1.24 -1.97 9.50
N ALA A 121 2.05 -2.00 10.55
CA ALA A 121 3.47 -2.28 10.42
C ALA A 121 3.67 -3.71 9.88
N ALA A 122 4.30 -3.83 8.71
CA ALA A 122 4.60 -5.13 8.11
C ALA A 122 5.49 -5.96 9.06
N THR A 123 4.93 -7.02 9.65
CA THR A 123 5.67 -7.95 10.51
C THR A 123 6.45 -8.93 9.64
N ARG A 124 7.73 -8.64 9.41
CA ARG A 124 8.62 -9.59 8.72
C ARG A 124 8.93 -10.74 9.67
N ARG A 125 8.31 -11.91 9.47
CA ARG A 125 8.68 -13.13 10.19
C ARG A 125 10.16 -13.41 9.92
N LYS A 126 10.98 -13.31 10.96
CA LYS A 126 12.36 -13.81 10.90
C LYS A 126 12.26 -15.32 10.82
N ILE A 127 12.47 -15.88 9.63
CA ILE A 127 12.74 -17.32 9.51
C ILE A 127 14.10 -17.53 10.18
N SER A 128 14.08 -17.99 11.43
CA SER A 128 15.28 -18.53 12.06
C SER A 128 15.67 -19.76 11.23
N ARG A 129 16.79 -19.68 10.52
CA ARG A 129 17.41 -20.87 9.95
C ARG A 129 17.84 -21.75 11.12
N ALA A 130 17.01 -22.74 11.46
CA ALA A 130 17.41 -23.81 12.36
C ALA A 130 18.67 -24.46 11.76
N SER A 131 19.80 -24.33 12.45
CA SER A 131 21.00 -25.09 12.10
C SER A 131 20.66 -26.56 12.24
N ALA A 132 20.70 -27.29 11.13
CA ALA A 132 20.59 -28.74 11.11
C ALA A 132 21.67 -29.33 12.05
N ALA A 133 21.24 -29.74 13.25
CA ALA A 133 22.07 -30.46 14.19
C ALA A 133 22.38 -31.84 13.61
N LYS A 134 23.63 -32.06 13.20
CA LYS A 134 24.13 -33.40 12.91
C LYS A 134 24.17 -34.19 14.23
N LYS A 135 23.45 -35.31 14.25
CA LYS A 135 23.58 -36.39 15.23
C LYS A 135 24.99 -36.98 15.15
N THR A 136 25.72 -36.99 16.26
CA THR A 136 26.64 -38.07 16.67
C THR A 136 26.77 -38.03 18.19
N VAL A 137 26.54 -39.16 18.84
CA VAL A 137 26.63 -39.42 20.30
C VAL A 137 28.09 -39.82 20.66
N PRO A 138 28.44 -40.15 21.92
CA PRO A 138 29.12 -39.29 22.89
C PRO A 138 30.59 -39.70 23.17
N ALA A 139 31.44 -38.72 23.53
CA ALA A 139 32.65 -38.98 24.32
C ALA A 139 33.00 -37.72 25.12
N GLU A 140 33.32 -37.94 26.39
CA GLU A 140 33.46 -36.98 27.49
C GLU A 140 34.87 -36.28 27.49
N PRO A 141 35.20 -35.40 28.46
CA PRO A 141 35.37 -33.96 28.20
C PRO A 141 36.84 -33.50 28.26
N GLN A 142 37.25 -32.61 27.35
CA GLN A 142 38.49 -31.82 27.52
C GLN A 142 38.30 -30.35 27.12
N ASN A 143 37.96 -29.57 28.15
CA ASN A 143 38.47 -28.23 28.45
C ASN A 143 39.39 -27.57 27.41
N GLN A 144 38.87 -26.80 26.44
CA GLN A 144 39.64 -25.76 25.76
C GLN A 144 38.78 -24.53 25.43
N LYS A 145 39.12 -23.42 26.09
CA LYS A 145 38.59 -22.07 25.89
C LYS A 145 38.83 -21.62 24.43
N MET A 146 37.77 -21.52 23.63
CA MET A 146 37.83 -20.83 22.33
C MET A 146 37.36 -19.39 22.47
N THR A 147 38.30 -18.46 22.30
CA THR A 147 38.07 -17.02 22.36
C THR A 147 37.28 -16.51 21.15
N ALA A 148 36.44 -15.49 21.36
CA ALA A 148 35.47 -14.94 20.40
C ALA A 148 36.06 -14.35 19.09
N ASN A 149 37.39 -14.31 18.95
CA ASN A 149 38.07 -13.60 17.85
C ASN A 149 38.42 -14.47 16.63
N ALA A 150 38.16 -15.78 16.64
CA ALA A 150 38.38 -16.63 15.47
C ALA A 150 37.33 -16.43 14.34
N SER A 151 36.15 -15.87 14.65
CA SER A 151 35.08 -15.66 13.66
C SER A 151 35.22 -14.35 12.86
N SER A 152 36.11 -13.45 13.27
CA SER A 152 36.33 -12.15 12.61
C SER A 152 37.15 -12.27 11.31
N LYS A 153 38.21 -13.09 11.30
CA LYS A 153 39.04 -13.34 10.10
C LYS A 153 38.34 -14.18 9.03
N LYS A 154 37.44 -15.09 9.41
CA LYS A 154 36.65 -15.88 8.44
C LYS A 154 35.56 -15.06 7.72
N ARG A 155 34.98 -14.05 8.39
CA ARG A 155 33.96 -13.16 7.79
C ARG A 155 34.53 -12.14 6.80
N ALA A 156 35.77 -11.70 6.98
CA ALA A 156 36.42 -10.78 6.05
C ALA A 156 36.71 -11.43 4.68
N LYS A 157 37.01 -12.73 4.64
CA LYS A 157 37.29 -13.46 3.40
C LYS A 157 36.02 -13.69 2.56
N ASN A 158 34.87 -13.88 3.20
CA ASN A 158 33.57 -14.02 2.52
C ASN A 158 32.97 -12.71 1.99
N ARG A 159 33.57 -11.55 2.31
CA ARG A 159 33.16 -10.25 1.75
C ARG A 159 33.89 -9.88 0.46
N LYS A 160 34.86 -10.70 0.01
CA LYS A 160 35.64 -10.45 -1.22
C LYS A 160 35.16 -11.25 -2.43
N GLY A 161 34.18 -12.13 -2.28
CA GLY A 161 33.48 -12.77 -3.41
C GLY A 161 32.15 -12.07 -3.62
N GLY A 162 32.08 -11.14 -4.57
CA GLY A 162 30.83 -10.48 -4.96
C GLY A 162 29.79 -11.48 -5.49
N LEU A 163 28.60 -10.98 -5.86
CA LEU A 163 27.49 -11.79 -6.39
C LEU A 163 27.93 -12.79 -7.46
N GLN A 164 28.88 -12.40 -8.31
CA GLN A 164 29.44 -13.22 -9.37
C GLN A 164 30.15 -14.48 -8.86
N ALA A 165 30.89 -14.40 -7.75
CA ALA A 165 31.55 -15.56 -7.15
C ALA A 165 30.54 -16.55 -6.53
N LEU A 166 29.41 -16.04 -6.04
CA LEU A 166 28.31 -16.87 -5.54
C LEU A 166 27.57 -17.58 -6.70
N LEU A 167 27.40 -16.91 -7.84
CA LEU A 167 26.82 -17.47 -9.06
C LEU A 167 27.70 -18.60 -9.65
N SER A 168 29.02 -18.39 -9.72
CA SER A 168 29.96 -19.42 -10.21
C SER A 168 30.00 -20.66 -9.31
N ALA A 169 29.94 -20.48 -7.99
CA ALA A 169 29.89 -21.59 -7.04
C ALA A 169 28.57 -22.37 -7.08
N GLN A 170 27.48 -21.73 -7.52
CA GLN A 170 26.19 -22.39 -7.72
C GLN A 170 26.18 -23.23 -9.01
N GLN A 171 26.82 -22.74 -10.08
CA GLN A 171 27.02 -23.52 -11.32
C GLN A 171 27.79 -24.82 -11.10
N GLN A 172 28.74 -24.85 -10.15
CA GLN A 172 29.49 -26.08 -9.83
C GLN A 172 28.74 -27.07 -8.94
N LYS A 173 27.57 -26.71 -8.39
CA LYS A 173 26.76 -27.57 -7.51
C LYS A 173 25.43 -28.01 -8.09
N SER A 174 25.06 -27.52 -9.27
CA SER A 174 23.84 -27.95 -9.97
C SER A 174 24.14 -29.04 -11.01
N ALA A 175 24.63 -30.19 -10.56
CA ALA A 175 24.24 -31.43 -11.21
C ALA A 175 22.93 -31.84 -10.54
N THR A 176 21.83 -31.87 -11.29
CA THR A 176 20.42 -32.06 -10.84
C THR A 176 19.67 -30.78 -10.48
N SER A 177 19.38 -29.94 -11.47
CA SER A 177 18.22 -29.05 -11.40
C SER A 177 17.44 -29.20 -12.69
N LEU A 178 16.19 -29.66 -12.57
CA LEU A 178 15.24 -29.85 -13.66
C LEU A 178 15.21 -28.61 -14.56
N SER A 179 15.29 -28.84 -15.87
CA SER A 179 15.36 -27.81 -16.89
C SER A 179 13.96 -27.32 -17.23
N LEU A 180 13.84 -26.06 -17.65
CA LEU A 180 12.58 -25.48 -18.15
C LEU A 180 11.99 -26.27 -19.34
N ALA A 181 12.82 -27.06 -20.03
CA ALA A 181 12.39 -27.95 -21.10
C ALA A 181 11.52 -29.14 -20.61
N ASP A 182 11.63 -29.55 -19.34
CA ASP A 182 10.86 -30.67 -18.79
C ASP A 182 9.37 -30.31 -18.54
N PHE A 183 9.02 -29.02 -18.64
CA PHE A 183 7.67 -28.51 -18.39
C PHE A 183 6.96 -27.98 -19.65
N MET A 184 7.63 -28.01 -20.82
CA MET A 184 7.07 -27.52 -22.09
C MET A 184 6.89 -28.64 -23.13
N GLY A 185 6.65 -29.87 -22.66
CA GLY A 185 6.17 -31.00 -23.46
C GLY A 185 4.66 -31.15 -23.36
#